data_AF-A0A937ETF6-F1
#
_entry.id   AF-A0A937ETF6-F1
#
_cell.length_a   1.000
_cell.length_b   1.000
_cell.length_c   1.000
_cell.angle_alpha   90.00
_cell.angle_beta   90.00
_cell.angle_gamma   90.00
#
_symmetry.space_group_name_H-M   'P 1'
#
loop_
_entity.id
_entity.type
_entity.pdbx_description
1 polymer ?
#
loop_
_entity_poly.entity_id
_entity_poly.type
_entity_poly.pdbx_seq_one_letter_code
_entity_poly.pdbx_strand_id
1 'polypeptide(L)'
;MAGESDVLWQQSVRISTPANARRRSRRASYRPDPAQVRFRIFRSFLLNRFAFAGFILCYWFLYLEATGFRIEPSATEQTAQSAPITAVQTPGATANRKTEIVRAKPIQPQSLTFTAPDEYKGKIVQEVNSVGTEKVVALTFDDGPWPSTTEKILEILKQNNIKGTFYWVGIPLQNNPEIAKKVVAAGHAIGNHTWQHLMNDMDEATAAQELGNAAKLMYDITGVKTTLMRPPGGNLSGSLATYAQKLGYTVTLWSADSEDYYVSAPIVVDNVLKNTRPGGIVLMHDGGGDRNPTVEALPQVIDTLKRRGYRFVTVPELLAMKAQRQSTVWQKGSLEGRSH
;
A
#
# COMPACT_ATOMS: atom_id res chain seq x y z
N MET A 1 23.32 -7.81 -1.11
CA MET A 1 22.39 -8.94 -1.30
C MET A 1 20.97 -8.40 -1.29
N ALA A 2 20.49 -7.99 -2.46
CA ALA A 2 19.14 -7.53 -2.71
C ALA A 2 18.81 -8.07 -4.09
N GLY A 3 17.90 -9.03 -4.20
CA GLY A 3 17.68 -9.70 -5.49
C GLY A 3 16.65 -10.83 -5.51
N GLU A 4 16.23 -11.37 -4.36
CA GLU A 4 15.24 -12.46 -4.34
C GLU A 4 13.82 -12.03 -3.91
N SER A 5 13.64 -10.83 -3.37
CA SER A 5 12.32 -10.36 -2.88
C SER A 5 11.38 -9.86 -3.97
N ASP A 6 11.87 -9.50 -5.16
CA ASP A 6 11.06 -8.87 -6.21
C ASP A 6 10.30 -9.88 -7.09
N VAL A 7 10.71 -11.15 -7.09
CA VAL A 7 10.15 -12.19 -7.98
C VAL A 7 8.78 -12.68 -7.50
N LEU A 8 8.45 -12.53 -6.21
CA LEU A 8 7.19 -13.02 -5.64
C LEU A 8 5.99 -12.08 -5.87
N TRP A 9 6.20 -10.85 -6.35
CA TRP A 9 5.15 -9.82 -6.44
C TRP A 9 4.46 -9.72 -7.82
N GLN A 10 4.97 -10.39 -8.86
CA GLN A 10 4.43 -10.25 -10.23
C GLN A 10 3.38 -11.29 -10.66
N GLN A 11 2.84 -12.10 -9.74
CA GLN A 11 1.89 -13.15 -10.13
C GLN A 11 0.45 -12.85 -9.68
N SER A 12 -0.38 -12.59 -10.70
CA SER A 12 -1.83 -12.80 -10.80
C SER A 12 -2.79 -11.88 -10.03
N VAL A 13 -3.20 -10.79 -10.69
CA VAL A 13 -4.52 -10.15 -10.49
C VAL A 13 -5.47 -10.64 -11.58
N ARG A 14 -6.39 -11.54 -11.22
CA ARG A 14 -7.62 -11.78 -11.99
C ARG A 14 -8.79 -11.79 -11.03
N ILE A 15 -9.51 -10.67 -10.99
CA ILE A 15 -10.79 -10.57 -10.30
C ILE A 15 -11.83 -11.35 -11.11
N SER A 16 -12.32 -12.46 -10.57
CA SER A 16 -13.50 -13.16 -11.08
C SER A 16 -14.75 -12.53 -10.46
N THR A 17 -15.58 -11.90 -11.29
CA THR A 17 -16.92 -11.43 -10.90
C THR A 17 -17.96 -12.50 -11.25
N PRO A 18 -18.83 -12.95 -10.32
CA PRO A 18 -20.05 -13.64 -10.69
C PRO A 18 -21.19 -12.63 -10.84
N ALA A 19 -21.71 -12.46 -12.05
CA ALA A 19 -22.92 -11.68 -12.30
C ALA A 19 -24.09 -12.59 -12.69
N ASN A 20 -25.20 -12.38 -11.99
CA ASN A 20 -26.49 -13.02 -12.13
C ASN A 20 -27.07 -13.00 -13.55
N ALA A 21 -27.83 -14.06 -13.83
CA ALA A 21 -28.52 -14.32 -15.07
C ALA A 21 -29.64 -13.32 -15.42
N ARG A 22 -29.91 -13.26 -16.73
CA ARG A 22 -31.07 -12.72 -17.47
C ARG A 22 -31.06 -11.23 -17.85
N ARG A 23 -30.57 -10.95 -19.06
CA ARG A 23 -31.37 -10.36 -20.16
C ARG A 23 -30.62 -10.44 -21.50
N ARG A 24 -31.28 -11.00 -22.51
CA ARG A 24 -30.80 -11.09 -23.90
C ARG A 24 -30.94 -9.72 -24.59
N SER A 25 -29.86 -9.20 -25.17
CA SER A 25 -29.91 -8.42 -26.41
C SER A 25 -28.56 -8.49 -27.14
N ARG A 26 -28.64 -8.67 -28.46
CA ARG A 26 -27.57 -8.99 -29.44
C ARG A 26 -26.34 -8.08 -29.32
N ARG A 27 -25.13 -8.65 -29.25
CA ARG A 27 -23.84 -7.96 -29.49
C ARG A 27 -23.22 -8.46 -30.79
N ALA A 28 -22.81 -7.50 -31.63
CA ALA A 28 -22.02 -7.72 -32.83
C ALA A 28 -20.64 -8.33 -32.48
N SER A 29 -20.18 -9.25 -33.31
CA SER A 29 -18.89 -9.93 -33.18
C SER A 29 -17.73 -8.98 -33.49
N TYR A 30 -16.88 -8.72 -32.50
CA TYR A 30 -15.61 -8.02 -32.69
C TYR A 30 -14.62 -8.94 -33.43
N ARG A 31 -14.25 -8.57 -34.66
CA ARG A 31 -13.12 -9.15 -35.38
C ARG A 31 -11.92 -8.23 -35.21
N PRO A 32 -10.78 -8.70 -34.65
CA PRO A 32 -9.60 -7.88 -34.49
C PRO A 32 -9.01 -7.47 -35.85
N ASP A 33 -8.51 -6.24 -35.91
CA ASP A 33 -7.86 -5.64 -37.08
C ASP A 33 -6.65 -6.49 -37.53
N PRO A 34 -6.59 -6.92 -38.80
CA PRO A 34 -5.45 -7.67 -39.37
C PRO A 34 -4.08 -7.02 -39.12
N ALA A 35 -4.02 -5.69 -38.98
CA ALA A 35 -2.78 -4.96 -38.67
C ALA A 35 -2.28 -5.25 -37.24
N GLN A 36 -3.20 -5.36 -36.26
CA GLN A 36 -2.85 -5.66 -34.87
C GLN A 36 -2.35 -7.10 -34.69
N VAL A 37 -2.89 -8.04 -35.48
CA VAL A 37 -2.42 -9.44 -35.48
C VAL A 37 -1.02 -9.54 -36.07
N ARG A 38 -0.74 -8.83 -37.17
CA ARG A 38 0.61 -8.77 -37.77
C ARG A 38 1.64 -8.16 -36.84
N PHE A 39 1.28 -7.10 -36.10
CA PHE A 39 2.16 -6.49 -35.09
C PHE A 39 2.48 -7.45 -33.93
N ARG A 40 1.49 -8.22 -33.45
CA ARG A 40 1.70 -9.24 -32.39
C ARG A 40 2.67 -10.34 -32.82
N ILE A 41 2.56 -10.83 -34.06
CA ILE A 41 3.43 -11.87 -34.60
C ILE A 41 4.86 -11.34 -34.79
N PHE A 42 5.02 -10.13 -35.33
CA PHE A 42 6.33 -9.50 -35.52
C PHE A 42 7.04 -9.21 -34.19
N ARG A 43 6.31 -8.71 -33.17
CA ARG A 43 6.85 -8.48 -31.81
C ARG A 43 7.32 -9.77 -31.14
N SER A 44 6.58 -10.87 -31.31
CA SER A 44 6.99 -12.19 -30.79
C SER A 44 8.24 -12.73 -31.50
N PHE A 45 8.44 -12.39 -32.77
CA PHE A 45 9.60 -12.80 -33.56
C PHE A 45 10.88 -12.04 -33.18
N LEU A 46 10.77 -10.75 -32.82
CA LEU A 46 11.91 -9.93 -32.38
C LEU A 46 12.39 -10.28 -30.96
N LEU A 47 11.47 -10.54 -30.03
CA LEU A 47 11.82 -10.89 -28.64
C LEU A 47 12.54 -12.24 -28.53
N ASN A 48 12.30 -13.17 -29.46
CA ASN A 48 12.95 -14.49 -29.47
C ASN A 48 14.40 -14.48 -29.99
N ARG A 49 14.86 -13.41 -30.67
CA ARG A 49 16.24 -13.32 -31.19
C ARG A 49 17.24 -12.76 -30.19
N PHE A 50 16.79 -12.01 -29.18
CA PHE A 50 17.67 -11.51 -28.11
C PHE A 50 18.01 -12.59 -27.06
N ALA A 51 17.12 -13.58 -26.87
CA ALA A 51 17.40 -14.73 -26.01
C ALA A 51 18.53 -15.62 -26.55
N PHE A 52 18.68 -15.73 -27.88
CA PHE A 52 19.69 -16.58 -28.50
C PHE A 52 21.11 -15.97 -28.44
N ALA A 53 21.24 -14.64 -28.53
CA ALA A 53 22.52 -13.95 -28.41
C ALA A 53 23.08 -14.02 -26.98
N GLY A 54 22.21 -13.90 -25.96
CA GLY A 54 22.61 -14.08 -24.55
C GLY A 54 23.09 -15.49 -24.25
N PHE A 55 22.47 -16.51 -24.85
CA PHE A 55 22.87 -17.92 -24.69
C PHE A 55 24.26 -18.20 -25.29
N ILE A 56 24.57 -17.61 -26.45
CA ILE A 56 25.89 -17.74 -27.09
C ILE A 56 26.97 -17.08 -26.22
N LEU A 57 26.71 -15.90 -25.66
CA LEU A 57 27.66 -15.19 -24.80
C LEU A 57 27.96 -15.97 -23.51
N CYS A 58 26.93 -16.54 -22.89
CA CYS A 58 27.06 -17.37 -21.68
C CYS A 58 27.82 -18.68 -21.97
N TYR A 59 27.52 -19.33 -23.10
CA TYR A 59 28.24 -20.53 -23.53
C TYR A 59 29.72 -20.22 -23.83
N TRP A 60 30.03 -19.07 -24.45
CA TRP A 60 31.42 -18.66 -24.71
C TRP A 60 32.19 -18.38 -23.42
N PHE A 61 31.54 -17.77 -22.41
CA PHE A 61 32.15 -17.50 -21.12
C PHE A 61 32.45 -18.78 -20.33
N LEU A 62 31.51 -19.73 -20.31
CA LEU A 62 31.71 -21.06 -19.70
C LEU A 62 32.77 -21.88 -20.44
N TYR A 63 32.86 -21.75 -21.76
CA TYR A 63 33.90 -22.40 -22.57
C TYR A 63 35.31 -21.88 -22.25
N LEU A 64 35.46 -20.57 -22.04
CA LEU A 64 36.75 -19.97 -21.64
C LEU A 64 37.18 -20.41 -20.23
N GLU A 65 36.25 -20.50 -19.27
CA GLU A 65 36.54 -21.04 -17.93
C GLU A 65 36.94 -22.51 -17.99
N ALA A 66 36.21 -23.34 -18.75
CA ALA A 66 36.50 -24.77 -18.87
C ALA A 66 37.83 -25.08 -19.56
N THR A 67 38.31 -24.19 -20.44
CA THR A 67 39.55 -24.39 -21.20
C THR A 67 40.78 -23.69 -20.59
N GLY A 68 40.61 -22.97 -19.47
CA GLY A 68 41.70 -22.34 -18.72
C GLY A 68 42.39 -21.18 -19.45
N PHE A 69 41.73 -20.57 -20.44
CA PHE A 69 42.30 -19.47 -21.22
C PHE A 69 42.30 -18.17 -20.41
N ARG A 70 43.48 -17.67 -20.01
CA ARG A 70 43.64 -16.38 -19.32
C ARG A 70 44.28 -15.34 -20.24
N ILE A 71 43.65 -14.18 -20.34
CA ILE A 71 44.26 -12.97 -20.93
C ILE A 71 45.03 -12.26 -19.81
N GLU A 72 46.35 -12.16 -19.94
CA GLU A 72 47.16 -11.36 -19.01
C GLU A 72 47.04 -9.86 -19.32
N PRO A 73 46.75 -9.00 -18.33
CA PRO A 73 46.89 -7.56 -18.49
C PRO A 73 48.35 -7.13 -18.39
N SER A 74 48.85 -6.39 -19.38
CA SER A 74 50.18 -5.78 -19.35
C SER A 74 50.27 -4.70 -18.26
N ALA A 75 51.35 -4.78 -17.48
CA ALA A 75 51.70 -3.92 -16.36
C ALA A 75 51.80 -2.43 -16.70
N THR A 76 51.23 -1.57 -15.86
CA THR A 76 51.91 -0.37 -15.32
C THR A 76 51.02 0.29 -14.25
N GLU A 77 51.39 0.16 -12.97
CA GLU A 77 51.40 1.28 -12.01
C GLU A 77 52.02 0.85 -10.68
N GLN A 78 53.10 1.55 -10.30
CA GLN A 78 53.86 1.36 -9.08
C GLN A 78 53.70 2.57 -8.16
N THR A 79 53.36 2.27 -6.90
CA THR A 79 53.85 2.87 -5.63
C THR A 79 53.64 4.36 -5.28
N ALA A 80 52.97 4.60 -4.14
CA ALA A 80 53.41 5.45 -3.01
C ALA A 80 52.40 5.27 -1.85
N GLN A 81 52.68 4.53 -0.77
CA GLN A 81 53.48 4.84 0.44
C GLN A 81 52.88 5.93 1.36
N SER A 82 52.85 5.60 2.65
CA SER A 82 52.01 6.16 3.71
C SER A 82 52.77 7.00 4.75
N ALA A 83 52.00 7.91 5.39
CA ALA A 83 52.18 8.61 6.69
C ALA A 83 53.05 9.89 6.76
N PRO A 84 52.90 10.77 7.78
CA PRO A 84 51.76 11.09 8.68
C PRO A 84 51.42 12.61 8.73
N ILE A 85 50.26 12.97 9.30
CA ILE A 85 49.77 14.36 9.42
C ILE A 85 50.06 14.93 10.81
N THR A 86 50.74 16.07 10.86
CA THR A 86 51.09 16.83 12.06
C THR A 86 49.91 17.65 12.59
N ALA A 87 49.73 17.65 13.92
CA ALA A 87 48.76 18.47 14.64
C ALA A 87 49.17 19.96 14.67
N VAL A 88 48.20 20.86 14.51
CA VAL A 88 48.34 22.29 14.80
C VAL A 88 47.20 22.74 15.71
N GLN A 89 47.56 23.45 16.78
CA GLN A 89 46.67 24.01 17.80
C GLN A 89 46.22 25.45 17.44
N THR A 90 44.90 25.72 17.58
CA THR A 90 44.13 26.87 18.16
C THR A 90 44.60 28.34 18.00
N PRO A 91 43.72 29.39 18.01
CA PRO A 91 42.71 29.64 19.08
C PRO A 91 41.39 30.39 18.76
N GLY A 92 40.35 30.06 19.55
CA GLY A 92 39.46 30.98 20.30
C GLY A 92 38.67 32.11 19.63
N ALA A 93 37.33 31.97 19.60
CA ALA A 93 36.40 33.10 19.78
C ALA A 93 35.09 32.63 20.43
N THR A 94 34.81 33.19 21.60
CA THR A 94 33.63 33.02 22.45
C THR A 94 32.38 33.66 21.85
N ALA A 95 31.25 32.94 21.86
CA ALA A 95 29.92 33.55 21.93
C ALA A 95 28.96 32.59 22.67
N ASN A 96 28.64 32.96 23.91
CA ASN A 96 27.60 32.38 24.74
C ASN A 96 26.22 32.54 24.07
N ARG A 97 25.57 31.44 23.72
CA ARG A 97 24.10 31.37 23.70
C ARG A 97 23.67 30.05 24.32
N LYS A 98 23.19 30.12 25.56
CA LYS A 98 22.45 29.03 26.19
C LYS A 98 21.17 28.80 25.38
N THR A 99 21.19 27.83 24.48
CA THR A 99 19.96 27.27 23.93
C THR A 99 19.51 26.21 24.92
N GLU A 100 18.61 26.61 25.81
CA GLU A 100 17.89 25.70 26.69
C GLU A 100 17.07 24.77 25.80
N ILE A 101 17.57 23.55 25.60
CA ILE A 101 16.81 22.49 24.94
C ILE A 101 15.69 22.14 25.91
N VAL A 102 14.54 22.79 25.73
CA VAL A 102 13.28 22.34 26.32
C VAL A 102 13.04 20.96 25.72
N ARG A 103 13.42 19.93 26.48
CA ARG A 103 13.10 18.54 26.16
C ARG A 103 11.59 18.43 26.25
N ALA A 104 10.91 18.66 25.13
CA ALA A 104 9.48 18.44 25.01
C ALA A 104 9.22 17.01 25.49
N LYS A 105 8.40 16.90 26.54
CA LYS A 105 7.90 15.64 27.07
C LYS A 105 7.32 14.86 25.87
N PRO A 106 7.61 13.55 25.71
CA PRO A 106 7.03 12.78 24.62
C PRO A 106 5.51 12.98 24.65
N ILE A 107 4.96 13.47 23.54
CA ILE A 107 3.51 13.48 23.36
C ILE A 107 3.13 12.00 23.36
N GLN A 108 2.60 11.52 24.50
CA GLN A 108 1.92 10.24 24.52
C GLN A 108 0.77 10.38 23.52
N PRO A 109 0.68 9.53 22.48
CA PRO A 109 -0.45 9.58 21.57
C PRO A 109 -1.70 9.40 22.43
N GLN A 110 -2.55 10.44 22.48
CA GLN A 110 -3.94 10.32 22.93
C GLN A 110 -4.48 9.05 22.27
N SER A 111 -5.06 8.13 23.05
CA SER A 111 -5.48 6.80 22.61
C SER A 111 -6.01 6.77 21.16
N LEU A 112 -5.11 6.55 20.20
CA LEU A 112 -5.44 6.44 18.79
C LEU A 112 -5.98 5.03 18.60
N THR A 113 -7.20 4.79 19.10
CA THR A 113 -7.92 3.56 18.78
C THR A 113 -8.48 3.73 17.38
N PHE A 114 -7.69 3.34 16.38
CA PHE A 114 -8.13 3.19 14.99
C PHE A 114 -9.00 1.92 14.83
N THR A 115 -9.96 1.78 15.72
CA THR A 115 -10.85 0.63 15.79
C THR A 115 -12.12 0.97 15.02
N ALA A 116 -12.57 0.06 14.17
CA ALA A 116 -13.88 0.19 13.57
C ALA A 116 -14.97 0.17 14.66
N PRO A 117 -16.09 0.89 14.47
CA PRO A 117 -17.23 0.81 15.39
C PRO A 117 -17.72 -0.64 15.55
N ASP A 118 -18.23 -0.97 16.72
CA ASP A 118 -18.65 -2.34 17.09
C ASP A 118 -19.65 -2.96 16.12
N GLU A 119 -20.53 -2.15 15.52
CA GLU A 119 -21.48 -2.62 14.50
C GLU A 119 -20.82 -3.18 13.24
N TYR A 120 -19.52 -2.94 13.02
CA TYR A 120 -18.75 -3.46 11.90
C TYR A 120 -17.93 -4.71 12.23
N LYS A 121 -17.91 -5.15 13.50
CA LYS A 121 -17.24 -6.39 13.91
C LYS A 121 -17.72 -7.56 13.06
N GLY A 122 -16.77 -8.24 12.41
CA GLY A 122 -17.05 -9.40 11.57
C GLY A 122 -17.71 -9.08 10.22
N LYS A 123 -17.79 -7.81 9.80
CA LYS A 123 -18.41 -7.43 8.52
C LYS A 123 -17.36 -7.20 7.43
N ILE A 124 -17.80 -7.39 6.18
CA ILE A 124 -17.05 -6.99 4.98
C ILE A 124 -17.57 -5.63 4.53
N VAL A 125 -16.67 -4.69 4.24
CA VAL A 125 -16.98 -3.32 3.81
C VAL A 125 -16.15 -2.93 2.60
N GLN A 126 -16.80 -2.63 1.48
CA GLN A 126 -16.16 -2.02 0.31
C GLN A 126 -16.26 -0.49 0.34
N GLU A 127 -17.27 0.04 1.04
CA GLU A 127 -17.62 1.47 1.08
C GLU A 127 -18.74 1.78 2.07
N VAL A 128 -19.07 3.07 2.20
CA VAL A 128 -20.11 3.59 3.08
C VAL A 128 -21.13 4.44 2.31
N ASN A 129 -22.18 3.79 1.80
CA ASN A 129 -23.25 4.41 0.99
C ASN A 129 -24.16 5.43 1.71
N SER A 130 -23.95 5.73 2.99
CA SER A 130 -24.87 6.57 3.79
C SER A 130 -24.12 7.53 4.72
N VAL A 131 -23.09 8.18 4.20
CA VAL A 131 -22.44 9.35 4.82
C VAL A 131 -23.22 10.65 4.59
N GLY A 132 -24.53 10.57 4.34
CA GLY A 132 -25.43 11.71 4.14
C GLY A 132 -25.12 12.49 2.87
N THR A 133 -25.26 13.81 2.93
CA THR A 133 -24.92 14.73 1.81
C THR A 133 -23.44 15.08 1.75
N GLU A 134 -22.64 14.62 2.72
CA GLU A 134 -21.21 14.92 2.77
C GLU A 134 -20.45 14.13 1.71
N LYS A 135 -19.61 14.82 0.94
CA LYS A 135 -18.61 14.19 0.09
C LYS A 135 -17.39 13.85 0.94
N VAL A 136 -17.34 12.65 1.49
CA VAL A 136 -16.15 12.11 2.16
C VAL A 136 -15.53 10.97 1.37
N VAL A 137 -14.22 10.80 1.46
CA VAL A 137 -13.47 9.71 0.83
C VAL A 137 -12.33 9.27 1.75
N ALA A 138 -12.05 7.97 1.77
CA ALA A 138 -10.90 7.41 2.47
C ALA A 138 -9.82 6.97 1.47
N LEU A 139 -8.63 7.55 1.59
CA LEU A 139 -7.44 7.05 0.90
C LEU A 139 -6.80 5.94 1.74
N THR A 140 -6.51 4.81 1.10
CA THR A 140 -5.89 3.66 1.75
C THR A 140 -4.65 3.21 1.00
N PHE A 141 -3.65 2.73 1.75
CA PHE A 141 -2.34 2.33 1.22
C PHE A 141 -1.97 0.94 1.73
N ASP A 142 -1.72 0.01 0.81
CA ASP A 142 -1.40 -1.38 1.12
C ASP A 142 0.12 -1.67 0.93
N ASP A 143 0.56 -2.77 1.54
CA ASP A 143 1.89 -3.41 1.43
C ASP A 143 3.05 -2.76 2.18
N GLY A 144 2.83 -1.58 2.76
CA GLY A 144 3.82 -0.85 3.55
C GLY A 144 4.17 -1.50 4.89
N PRO A 145 5.07 -0.84 5.66
CA PRO A 145 5.79 0.40 5.32
C PRO A 145 7.11 0.16 4.58
N TRP A 146 7.45 1.03 3.64
CA TRP A 146 8.66 1.01 2.80
C TRP A 146 9.41 2.36 2.86
N PRO A 147 10.77 2.38 2.93
CA PRO A 147 11.57 3.61 3.12
C PRO A 147 11.31 4.77 2.16
N SER A 148 11.27 4.52 0.86
CA SER A 148 11.17 5.61 -0.13
C SER A 148 9.73 6.09 -0.31
N THR A 149 8.79 5.17 -0.37
CA THR A 149 7.42 5.41 -0.85
C THR A 149 6.49 5.80 0.29
N THR A 150 6.50 5.07 1.41
CA THR A 150 5.68 5.42 2.58
C THR A 150 6.07 6.79 3.14
N GLU A 151 7.36 7.13 3.23
CA GLU A 151 7.79 8.43 3.74
C GLU A 151 7.38 9.60 2.84
N LYS A 152 7.48 9.44 1.51
CA LYS A 152 7.00 10.45 0.55
C LYS A 152 5.49 10.62 0.62
N ILE A 153 4.74 9.52 0.70
CA ILE A 153 3.29 9.55 0.87
C ILE A 153 2.93 10.30 2.16
N LEU A 154 3.58 10.00 3.28
CA LEU A 154 3.37 10.71 4.55
C LEU A 154 3.57 12.21 4.42
N GLU A 155 4.64 12.64 3.75
CA GLU A 155 4.91 14.07 3.54
C GLU A 155 3.82 14.73 2.67
N ILE A 156 3.36 14.06 1.61
CA ILE A 156 2.25 14.56 0.77
C ILE A 156 0.95 14.69 1.58
N LEU A 157 0.62 13.70 2.41
CA LEU A 157 -0.57 13.73 3.27
C LEU A 157 -0.48 14.86 4.29
N LYS A 158 0.69 15.06 4.90
CA LYS A 158 0.98 16.13 5.85
C LYS A 158 0.86 17.52 5.22
N GLN A 159 1.46 17.75 4.05
CA GLN A 159 1.37 19.02 3.32
C GLN A 159 -0.08 19.37 2.98
N ASN A 160 -0.92 18.35 2.79
CA ASN A 160 -2.33 18.52 2.50
C ASN A 160 -3.23 18.57 3.74
N ASN A 161 -2.67 18.40 4.94
CA ASN A 161 -3.40 18.28 6.21
C ASN A 161 -4.53 17.24 6.15
N ILE A 162 -4.24 16.06 5.58
CA ILE A 162 -5.19 14.94 5.53
C ILE A 162 -4.60 13.68 6.18
N LYS A 163 -5.47 12.72 6.51
CA LYS A 163 -5.08 11.41 7.02
C LYS A 163 -5.53 10.31 6.06
N GLY A 164 -4.69 9.28 5.91
CA GLY A 164 -5.03 8.02 5.24
C GLY A 164 -5.08 6.84 6.21
N THR A 165 -5.38 5.65 5.67
CA THR A 165 -5.32 4.37 6.40
C THR A 165 -4.32 3.43 5.73
N PHE A 166 -3.39 2.87 6.50
CA PHE A 166 -2.32 2.01 5.97
C PHE A 166 -2.56 0.55 6.38
N TYR A 167 -2.65 -0.35 5.42
CA TYR A 167 -2.74 -1.80 5.65
C TYR A 167 -1.36 -2.42 5.50
N TRP A 168 -0.78 -2.86 6.61
CA TRP A 168 0.61 -3.31 6.63
C TRP A 168 0.76 -4.82 6.59
N VAL A 169 1.75 -5.23 5.82
CA VAL A 169 2.25 -6.59 5.79
C VAL A 169 3.31 -6.74 6.89
N GLY A 170 3.28 -7.86 7.61
CA GLY A 170 4.15 -8.10 8.76
C GLY A 170 5.65 -8.04 8.45
N ILE A 171 6.08 -8.62 7.32
CA ILE A 171 7.51 -8.63 6.93
C ILE A 171 8.05 -7.20 6.64
N PRO A 172 7.43 -6.38 5.76
CA PRO A 172 7.84 -4.99 5.59
C PRO A 172 7.84 -4.18 6.89
N LEU A 173 6.85 -4.43 7.75
CA LEU A 173 6.74 -3.78 9.05
C LEU A 173 7.91 -4.13 9.98
N GLN A 174 8.33 -5.39 10.01
CA GLN A 174 9.49 -5.85 10.78
C GLN A 174 10.77 -5.13 10.35
N ASN A 175 10.91 -4.91 9.05
CA ASN A 175 12.10 -4.29 8.47
C ASN A 175 12.12 -2.76 8.63
N ASN A 176 10.96 -2.13 8.81
CA ASN A 176 10.83 -0.67 8.80
C ASN A 176 10.03 -0.12 10.01
N PRO A 177 10.37 -0.49 11.25
CA PRO A 177 9.59 -0.15 12.44
C PRO A 177 9.52 1.36 12.72
N GLU A 178 10.59 2.11 12.39
CA GLU A 178 10.62 3.55 12.62
C GLU A 178 9.67 4.31 11.70
N ILE A 179 9.45 3.82 10.48
CA ILE A 179 8.47 4.41 9.55
C ILE A 179 7.06 4.16 10.08
N ALA A 180 6.76 2.95 10.55
CA ALA A 180 5.48 2.63 11.15
C ALA A 180 5.15 3.56 12.34
N LYS A 181 6.12 3.81 13.21
CA LYS A 181 5.97 4.77 14.32
C LYS A 181 5.68 6.17 13.83
N LYS A 182 6.34 6.64 12.76
CA LYS A 182 6.04 7.96 12.15
C LYS A 182 4.62 8.03 11.60
N VAL A 183 4.15 6.98 10.90
CA VAL A 183 2.78 6.91 10.36
C VAL A 183 1.75 7.06 11.49
N VAL A 184 1.90 6.29 12.57
CA VAL A 184 0.98 6.34 13.72
C VAL A 184 1.08 7.67 14.47
N ALA A 185 2.29 8.16 14.73
CA ALA A 185 2.50 9.44 15.42
C ALA A 185 1.92 10.63 14.62
N ALA A 186 1.85 10.52 13.29
CA ALA A 186 1.20 11.50 12.43
C ALA A 186 -0.34 11.38 12.43
N GLY A 187 -0.92 10.43 13.16
CA GLY A 187 -2.37 10.27 13.30
C GLY A 187 -3.05 9.52 12.15
N HIS A 188 -2.30 8.74 11.38
CA HIS A 188 -2.87 7.88 10.34
C HIS A 188 -3.38 6.56 10.94
N ALA A 189 -4.51 6.08 10.42
CA ALA A 189 -5.06 4.80 10.83
C ALA A 189 -4.24 3.63 10.26
N ILE A 190 -4.26 2.49 10.94
CA ILE A 190 -3.56 1.28 10.52
C ILE A 190 -4.50 0.08 10.47
N GLY A 191 -4.23 -0.86 9.57
CA GLY A 191 -4.94 -2.12 9.38
C GLY A 191 -3.97 -3.27 9.13
N ASN A 192 -4.44 -4.49 9.36
CA ASN A 192 -3.66 -5.71 9.16
C ASN A 192 -3.78 -6.17 7.69
N HIS A 193 -2.63 -6.40 7.03
CA HIS A 193 -2.54 -6.93 5.66
C HIS A 193 -1.80 -8.27 5.60
N THR A 194 -1.94 -9.10 6.64
CA THR A 194 -1.29 -10.41 6.82
C THR A 194 0.21 -10.34 7.07
N TRP A 195 0.86 -11.49 7.26
CA TRP A 195 2.28 -11.56 7.61
C TRP A 195 3.16 -11.57 6.37
N GLN A 196 2.87 -12.45 5.40
CA GLN A 196 3.67 -12.65 4.19
C GLN A 196 2.98 -12.19 2.91
N HIS A 197 1.76 -11.67 2.99
CA HIS A 197 0.97 -11.29 1.81
C HIS A 197 0.64 -12.49 0.90
N LEU A 198 0.22 -13.61 1.50
CA LEU A 198 -0.21 -14.78 0.75
C LEU A 198 -1.57 -14.51 0.06
N MET A 199 -1.60 -14.61 -1.27
CA MET A 199 -2.82 -14.42 -2.07
C MET A 199 -3.63 -15.71 -2.28
N ASN A 200 -2.99 -16.87 -2.13
CA ASN A 200 -3.63 -18.17 -2.34
C ASN A 200 -4.60 -18.50 -1.20
N ASP A 201 -5.57 -19.37 -1.51
CA ASP A 201 -6.42 -19.96 -0.48
C ASP A 201 -5.57 -20.67 0.57
N MET A 202 -5.96 -20.49 1.83
CA MET A 202 -5.25 -21.04 2.99
C MET A 202 -6.22 -21.67 3.99
N ASP A 203 -5.71 -22.59 4.79
CA ASP A 203 -6.44 -23.18 5.90
C ASP A 203 -6.52 -22.22 7.11
N GLU A 204 -7.33 -22.60 8.10
CA GLU A 204 -7.55 -21.77 9.30
C GLU A 204 -6.28 -21.60 10.13
N ALA A 205 -5.41 -22.61 10.19
CA ALA A 205 -4.15 -22.55 10.94
C ALA A 205 -3.17 -21.54 10.33
N THR A 206 -3.04 -21.53 9.00
CA THR A 206 -2.24 -20.55 8.26
C THR A 206 -2.84 -19.16 8.42
N ALA A 207 -4.16 -19.01 8.30
CA ALA A 207 -4.84 -17.73 8.53
C ALA A 207 -4.59 -17.18 9.95
N ALA A 208 -4.56 -18.06 10.96
CA ALA A 208 -4.24 -17.69 12.33
C ALA A 208 -2.81 -17.17 12.49
N GLN A 209 -1.84 -17.81 11.83
CA GLN A 209 -0.44 -17.35 11.83
C GLN A 209 -0.31 -16.02 11.10
N GLU A 210 -0.87 -15.90 9.90
CA GLU A 210 -0.81 -14.69 9.07
C GLU A 210 -1.39 -13.46 9.79
N LEU A 211 -2.59 -13.58 10.36
CA LEU A 211 -3.20 -12.46 11.10
C LEU A 211 -2.57 -12.22 12.45
N GLY A 212 -2.30 -13.29 13.22
CA GLY A 212 -1.82 -13.22 14.59
C GLY A 212 -0.41 -12.63 14.69
N ASN A 213 0.51 -13.09 13.84
CA ASN A 213 1.89 -12.61 13.84
C ASN A 213 1.97 -11.14 13.44
N ALA A 214 1.25 -10.74 12.39
CA ALA A 214 1.20 -9.35 11.96
C ALA A 214 0.57 -8.45 13.03
N ALA A 215 -0.56 -8.84 13.62
CA ALA A 215 -1.22 -8.06 14.66
C ALA A 215 -0.34 -7.89 15.92
N LYS A 216 0.36 -8.96 16.33
CA LYS A 216 1.28 -8.89 17.46
C LYS A 216 2.42 -7.91 17.18
N LEU A 217 3.08 -8.04 16.02
CA LEU A 217 4.20 -7.17 15.65
C LEU A 217 3.77 -5.71 15.53
N MET A 218 2.61 -5.45 14.91
CA MET A 218 2.01 -4.10 14.84
C MET A 218 1.86 -3.48 16.22
N TYR A 219 1.30 -4.23 17.17
CA TYR A 219 1.13 -3.74 18.53
C TYR A 219 2.47 -3.53 19.24
N ASP A 220 3.41 -4.47 19.12
CA ASP A 220 4.73 -4.36 19.75
C ASP A 220 5.51 -3.13 19.27
N ILE A 221 5.42 -2.79 17.97
CA ILE A 221 6.14 -1.65 17.38
C ILE A 221 5.45 -0.32 17.68
N THR A 222 4.12 -0.27 17.57
CA THR A 222 3.37 0.99 17.54
C THR A 222 2.59 1.29 18.80
N GLY A 223 2.34 0.28 19.65
CA GLY A 223 1.44 0.36 20.80
C GLY A 223 -0.05 0.45 20.41
N VAL A 224 -0.39 0.35 19.12
CA VAL A 224 -1.75 0.52 18.61
C VAL A 224 -2.36 -0.83 18.24
N LYS A 225 -3.61 -1.04 18.66
CA LYS A 225 -4.45 -2.16 18.22
C LYS A 225 -5.39 -1.69 17.12
N THR A 226 -5.58 -2.54 16.11
CA THR A 226 -6.57 -2.32 15.05
C THR A 226 -7.49 -3.52 14.92
N THR A 227 -8.73 -3.26 14.52
CA THR A 227 -9.69 -4.29 14.10
C THR A 227 -9.96 -4.20 12.60
N LEU A 228 -9.18 -3.40 11.87
CA LEU A 228 -9.23 -3.36 10.41
C LEU A 228 -8.32 -4.43 9.83
N MET A 229 -8.82 -5.14 8.83
CA MET A 229 -8.04 -6.09 8.05
C MET A 229 -8.44 -6.00 6.59
N ARG A 230 -7.46 -6.10 5.70
CA ARG A 230 -7.70 -6.25 4.27
C ARG A 230 -7.02 -7.52 3.80
N PRO A 231 -7.70 -8.45 3.11
CA PRO A 231 -7.06 -9.63 2.58
C PRO A 231 -6.22 -9.25 1.34
N PRO A 232 -4.99 -9.79 1.19
CA PRO A 232 -4.19 -9.66 -0.02
C PRO A 232 -4.99 -9.93 -1.29
N GLY A 233 -4.86 -9.03 -2.28
CA GLY A 233 -5.60 -9.11 -3.55
C GLY A 233 -7.13 -9.02 -3.43
N GLY A 234 -7.67 -8.68 -2.26
CA GLY A 234 -9.11 -8.70 -2.01
C GLY A 234 -9.69 -10.12 -1.96
N ASN A 235 -8.86 -11.15 -1.77
CA ASN A 235 -9.33 -12.53 -1.80
C ASN A 235 -10.26 -12.84 -0.60
N LEU A 236 -11.54 -13.08 -0.90
CA LEU A 236 -12.54 -13.50 0.08
C LEU A 236 -12.73 -15.02 0.12
N SER A 237 -12.01 -15.76 -0.74
CA SER A 237 -12.02 -17.22 -0.79
C SER A 237 -11.13 -17.80 0.30
N GLY A 238 -11.27 -19.11 0.54
CA GLY A 238 -10.54 -19.81 1.60
C GLY A 238 -10.93 -19.37 3.02
N SER A 239 -10.03 -19.63 3.97
CA SER A 239 -10.33 -19.43 5.40
C SER A 239 -9.97 -18.04 5.92
N LEU A 240 -9.14 -17.26 5.24
CA LEU A 240 -8.57 -16.02 5.77
C LEU A 240 -9.64 -14.97 6.14
N ALA A 241 -10.50 -14.59 5.19
CA ALA A 241 -11.54 -13.59 5.43
C ALA A 241 -12.55 -14.09 6.48
N THR A 242 -12.99 -15.34 6.38
CA THR A 242 -13.92 -15.95 7.33
C THR A 242 -13.32 -15.99 8.74
N TYR A 243 -12.04 -16.38 8.87
CA TYR A 243 -11.34 -16.43 10.15
C TYR A 243 -11.18 -15.02 10.75
N ALA A 244 -10.82 -14.02 9.95
CA ALA A 244 -10.78 -12.63 10.38
C ALA A 244 -12.14 -12.16 10.92
N GLN A 245 -13.24 -12.50 10.22
CA GLN A 245 -14.59 -12.16 10.66
C GLN A 245 -14.95 -12.82 12.00
N LYS A 246 -14.60 -14.11 12.21
CA LYS A 246 -14.79 -14.82 13.49
C LYS A 246 -14.06 -14.12 14.64
N LEU A 247 -12.89 -13.55 14.40
CA LEU A 247 -12.12 -12.78 15.38
C LEU A 247 -12.64 -11.34 15.56
N GLY A 248 -13.69 -10.95 14.85
CA GLY A 248 -14.31 -9.62 14.96
C GLY A 248 -13.60 -8.53 14.16
N TYR A 249 -12.69 -8.86 13.25
CA TYR A 249 -12.15 -7.87 12.31
C TYR A 249 -13.24 -7.35 11.39
N THR A 250 -13.16 -6.06 11.06
CA THR A 250 -13.83 -5.47 9.91
C THR A 250 -12.95 -5.71 8.70
N VAL A 251 -13.43 -6.53 7.78
CA VAL A 251 -12.75 -6.85 6.52
C VAL A 251 -13.03 -5.73 5.52
N THR A 252 -12.01 -4.95 5.20
CA THR A 252 -12.14 -3.75 4.36
C THR A 252 -11.58 -3.99 2.96
N LEU A 253 -12.41 -3.74 1.96
CA LEU A 253 -12.04 -3.74 0.55
C LEU A 253 -12.01 -2.29 0.04
N TRP A 254 -12.29 -2.07 -1.23
CA TRP A 254 -12.30 -0.76 -1.87
C TRP A 254 -13.46 -0.62 -2.87
N SER A 255 -13.83 0.61 -3.15
CA SER A 255 -14.82 0.98 -4.17
C SER A 255 -14.20 1.63 -5.41
N ALA A 256 -12.96 2.10 -5.29
CA ALA A 256 -12.18 2.71 -6.36
C ALA A 256 -10.76 2.15 -6.32
N ASP A 257 -10.39 1.45 -7.38
CA ASP A 257 -9.03 0.94 -7.57
C ASP A 257 -8.22 1.93 -8.40
N SER A 258 -6.99 2.23 -7.95
CA SER A 258 -6.09 3.11 -8.69
C SER A 258 -5.28 2.35 -9.75
N GLU A 259 -5.13 1.04 -9.61
CA GLU A 259 -4.24 0.18 -10.43
C GLU A 259 -2.78 0.65 -10.46
N ASP A 260 -2.33 1.34 -9.41
CA ASP A 260 -1.01 2.00 -9.32
C ASP A 260 0.17 1.04 -9.37
N TYR A 261 -0.07 -0.24 -9.12
CA TYR A 261 0.88 -1.34 -9.26
C TYR A 261 1.14 -1.77 -10.73
N TYR A 262 0.38 -1.26 -11.70
CA TYR A 262 0.48 -1.67 -13.12
C TYR A 262 0.48 -0.50 -14.12
N VAL A 263 -0.02 0.69 -13.73
CA VAL A 263 -0.22 1.82 -14.65
C VAL A 263 0.61 3.05 -14.27
N SER A 264 0.76 3.99 -15.20
CA SER A 264 1.48 5.25 -14.98
C SER A 264 0.67 6.25 -14.15
N ALA A 265 1.35 7.22 -13.53
CA ALA A 265 0.73 8.22 -12.66
C ALA A 265 -0.48 8.96 -13.27
N PRO A 266 -0.48 9.39 -14.55
CA PRO A 266 -1.66 10.01 -15.16
C PRO A 266 -2.87 9.08 -15.21
N ILE A 267 -2.65 7.78 -15.47
CA ILE A 267 -3.73 6.78 -15.49
C ILE A 267 -4.22 6.50 -14.05
N VAL A 268 -3.33 6.49 -13.07
CA VAL A 268 -3.69 6.42 -11.63
C VAL A 268 -4.63 7.56 -11.27
N VAL A 269 -4.30 8.80 -11.66
CA VAL A 269 -5.16 9.97 -11.44
C VAL A 269 -6.54 9.76 -12.07
N ASP A 270 -6.59 9.36 -13.34
CA ASP A 270 -7.86 9.16 -14.06
C ASP A 270 -8.72 8.05 -13.42
N ASN A 271 -8.12 6.91 -13.09
CA ASN A 271 -8.80 5.79 -12.44
C ASN A 271 -9.44 6.22 -11.12
N VAL A 272 -8.67 6.89 -10.26
CA VAL A 272 -9.15 7.35 -8.95
C VAL A 272 -10.25 8.39 -9.12
N LEU A 273 -10.04 9.40 -9.96
CA LEU A 273 -11.01 10.49 -10.13
C LEU A 273 -12.30 10.05 -10.81
N LYS A 274 -12.25 9.02 -11.66
CA LYS A 274 -13.43 8.45 -12.32
C LYS A 274 -14.25 7.58 -11.38
N ASN A 275 -13.60 6.80 -10.53
CA ASN A 275 -14.25 5.78 -9.70
C ASN A 275 -14.60 6.27 -8.28
N THR A 276 -14.04 7.41 -7.84
CA THR A 276 -14.34 7.99 -6.52
C THR A 276 -15.75 8.54 -6.45
N ARG A 277 -16.46 8.15 -5.38
CA ARG A 277 -17.79 8.65 -5.02
C ARG A 277 -17.90 8.94 -3.52
N PRO A 278 -18.91 9.71 -3.06
CA PRO A 278 -19.11 9.97 -1.65
C PRO A 278 -19.22 8.67 -0.84
N GLY A 279 -18.44 8.57 0.23
CA GLY A 279 -18.34 7.37 1.06
C GLY A 279 -17.42 6.29 0.52
N GLY A 280 -16.68 6.58 -0.56
CA GLY A 280 -15.78 5.63 -1.20
C GLY A 280 -14.48 5.39 -0.44
N ILE A 281 -13.92 4.20 -0.65
CA ILE A 281 -12.60 3.78 -0.19
C ILE A 281 -11.73 3.57 -1.43
N VAL A 282 -10.63 4.31 -1.52
CA VAL A 282 -9.67 4.27 -2.63
C VAL A 282 -8.51 3.35 -2.25
N LEU A 283 -8.26 2.32 -3.07
CA LEU A 283 -7.08 1.47 -2.98
C LEU A 283 -5.90 2.14 -3.70
N MET A 284 -4.78 2.23 -3.01
CA MET A 284 -3.45 2.58 -3.49
C MET A 284 -2.44 1.73 -2.71
N HIS A 285 -1.15 1.80 -3.06
CA HIS A 285 -0.11 1.02 -2.41
C HIS A 285 1.07 1.89 -2.00
N ASP A 286 1.62 1.64 -0.80
CA ASP A 286 2.87 2.26 -0.34
C ASP A 286 4.05 1.28 -0.29
N GLY A 287 3.81 -0.01 -0.54
CA GLY A 287 4.84 -1.05 -0.72
C GLY A 287 4.52 -2.02 -1.86
N GLY A 288 5.27 -3.12 -1.98
CA GLY A 288 5.00 -4.21 -2.93
C GLY A 288 5.61 -4.03 -4.33
N GLY A 289 6.72 -3.28 -4.43
CA GLY A 289 7.42 -2.99 -5.69
C GLY A 289 7.56 -1.49 -5.96
N ASP A 290 7.67 -1.10 -7.23
CA ASP A 290 7.73 0.32 -7.60
C ASP A 290 6.36 0.99 -7.35
N ARG A 291 6.37 2.02 -6.50
CA ARG A 291 5.20 2.87 -6.17
C ARG A 291 5.45 4.36 -6.47
N ASN A 292 6.39 4.66 -7.36
CA ASN A 292 6.52 6.02 -7.90
C ASN A 292 5.21 6.50 -8.58
N PRO A 293 4.46 5.66 -9.33
CA PRO A 293 3.17 6.10 -9.89
C PRO A 293 2.19 6.61 -8.83
N THR A 294 2.13 5.96 -7.66
CA THR A 294 1.32 6.40 -6.51
C THR A 294 1.79 7.75 -5.99
N VAL A 295 3.10 7.89 -5.72
CA VAL A 295 3.71 9.10 -5.18
C VAL A 295 3.49 10.31 -6.11
N GLU A 296 3.64 10.11 -7.42
CA GLU A 296 3.49 11.15 -8.44
C GLU A 296 2.02 11.57 -8.63
N ALA A 297 1.08 10.61 -8.60
CA ALA A 297 -0.35 10.87 -8.80
C ALA A 297 -1.02 11.54 -7.60
N LEU A 298 -0.57 11.20 -6.38
CA LEU A 298 -1.26 11.53 -5.14
C LEU A 298 -1.54 13.03 -4.95
N PRO A 299 -0.61 13.98 -5.23
CA PRO A 299 -0.90 15.40 -5.11
C PRO A 299 -2.08 15.87 -5.98
N GLN A 300 -2.12 15.45 -7.24
CA GLN A 300 -3.18 15.83 -8.18
C GLN A 300 -4.53 15.20 -7.82
N VAL A 301 -4.53 13.95 -7.35
CA VAL A 301 -5.72 13.27 -6.82
C VAL A 301 -6.30 14.07 -5.65
N ILE A 302 -5.48 14.40 -4.65
CA ILE A 302 -5.92 15.11 -3.46
C ILE A 302 -6.50 16.48 -3.82
N ASP A 303 -5.74 17.26 -4.58
CA ASP A 303 -6.11 18.61 -5.01
C ASP A 303 -7.43 18.62 -5.81
N THR A 304 -7.59 17.69 -6.74
CA THR A 304 -8.81 17.61 -7.57
C THR A 304 -10.03 17.16 -6.75
N LEU A 305 -9.88 16.20 -5.84
CA LEU A 305 -10.96 15.77 -4.97
C LEU A 305 -11.36 16.88 -3.99
N LYS A 306 -10.41 17.63 -3.43
CA LYS A 306 -10.70 18.83 -2.62
C LYS A 306 -11.52 19.84 -3.42
N ARG A 307 -11.13 20.17 -4.66
CA ARG A 307 -11.91 21.06 -5.54
C ARG A 307 -13.32 20.55 -5.84
N ARG A 308 -13.52 19.23 -5.90
CA ARG A 308 -14.84 18.60 -6.06
C ARG A 308 -15.68 18.59 -4.77
N GLY A 309 -15.14 19.14 -3.69
CA GLY A 309 -15.78 19.28 -2.38
C GLY A 309 -15.59 18.07 -1.46
N TYR A 310 -14.64 17.17 -1.76
CA TYR A 310 -14.38 16.01 -0.90
C TYR A 310 -13.55 16.39 0.34
N ARG A 311 -13.96 15.86 1.49
CA ARG A 311 -13.16 15.80 2.70
C ARG A 311 -12.54 14.41 2.85
N PHE A 312 -11.29 14.37 3.28
CA PHE A 312 -10.56 13.13 3.51
C PHE A 312 -10.76 12.65 4.94
N VAL A 313 -11.00 11.36 5.09
CA VAL A 313 -11.17 10.67 6.37
C VAL A 313 -10.39 9.36 6.35
N THR A 314 -10.04 8.86 7.53
CA THR A 314 -9.59 7.49 7.69
C THR A 314 -10.76 6.51 7.56
N VAL A 315 -10.48 5.22 7.35
CA VAL A 315 -11.53 4.20 7.30
C VAL A 315 -12.31 4.11 8.62
N PRO A 316 -11.71 4.10 9.82
CA PRO A 316 -12.47 4.11 11.07
C PRO A 316 -13.42 5.31 11.20
N GLU A 317 -12.98 6.51 10.83
CA GLU A 317 -13.82 7.72 10.83
C GLU A 317 -14.97 7.58 9.83
N LEU A 318 -14.70 7.07 8.63
CA LEU A 318 -15.71 6.83 7.61
C LEU A 318 -16.81 5.88 8.11
N LEU A 319 -16.43 4.80 8.79
CA LEU A 319 -17.36 3.84 9.40
C LEU A 319 -18.14 4.49 10.56
N ALA A 320 -17.47 5.23 11.43
CA ALA A 320 -18.10 5.92 12.57
C ALA A 320 -19.16 6.93 12.14
N MET A 321 -18.93 7.66 11.04
CA MET A 321 -19.90 8.61 10.49
C MET A 321 -21.23 7.95 10.09
N LYS A 322 -21.21 6.69 9.62
CA LYS A 322 -22.45 5.95 9.32
C LYS A 322 -23.11 5.43 10.59
N ALA A 323 -22.34 4.87 11.52
CA ALA A 323 -22.85 4.38 12.81
C ALA A 323 -23.62 5.48 13.57
N GLN A 324 -23.03 6.67 13.68
CA GLN A 324 -23.63 7.83 14.35
C GLN A 324 -24.92 8.31 13.66
N ARG A 325 -24.99 8.24 12.33
CA ARG A 325 -26.23 8.57 11.62
C ARG A 325 -27.32 7.55 11.88
N GLN A 326 -27.00 6.26 11.85
CA GLN A 326 -27.98 5.21 12.14
C GLN A 326 -28.56 5.39 13.54
N SER A 327 -27.72 5.60 14.56
CA SER A 327 -28.20 5.84 15.92
C SER A 327 -29.12 7.06 16.04
N THR A 328 -28.79 8.15 15.34
CA THR A 328 -29.61 9.38 15.34
C THR A 328 -30.98 9.17 14.70
N VAL A 329 -31.05 8.42 13.59
CA VAL A 329 -32.32 8.09 12.92
C VAL A 329 -33.19 7.20 13.82
N TRP A 330 -32.61 6.19 14.44
CA TRP A 330 -33.32 5.30 15.37
C TRP A 330 -33.88 6.06 16.59
N GLN A 331 -33.11 6.99 17.17
CA GLN A 331 -33.57 7.81 18.29
C GLN A 331 -34.76 8.69 17.91
N LYS A 332 -34.75 9.34 16.74
CA LYS A 332 -35.89 10.17 16.28
C LYS A 332 -37.15 9.34 16.04
N GLY A 333 -37.04 8.20 15.36
CA GLY A 333 -38.19 7.32 15.09
C GLY A 333 -38.79 6.68 16.36
N SER A 334 -37.96 6.39 17.37
CA SER A 334 -38.42 5.87 18.67
C SER A 334 -39.22 6.90 19.48
N LEU A 335 -38.87 8.19 19.37
CA LEU A 335 -39.57 9.28 20.05
C LEU A 335 -40.92 9.59 19.39
N GLU A 336 -41.00 9.54 18.05
CA GLU A 336 -42.25 9.76 17.30
C GLU A 336 -43.22 8.56 17.41
N GLY A 337 -42.70 7.34 17.63
CA GLY A 337 -43.52 6.14 17.82
C GLY A 337 -44.14 5.95 19.21
N ARG A 338 -43.81 6.80 20.20
CA ARG A 338 -44.37 6.76 21.57
C ARG A 338 -45.46 7.81 21.82
N SER A 339 -45.82 8.60 20.81
CA SER A 339 -46.84 9.65 20.89
C SER A 339 -48.20 9.26 20.29
N HIS A 340 -48.52 7.97 20.22
CA HIS A 340 -49.80 7.46 19.73
C HIS A 340 -50.51 6.56 20.74
#